data_AF-P0DQA1-F1
#
_entry.id   AF-P0DQA1-F1
#
_cell.length_a   1.000
_cell.length_b   1.000
_cell.length_c   1.000
_cell.angle_alpha   90.00
_cell.angle_beta   90.00
_cell.angle_gamma   90.00
#
_symmetry.space_group_name_H-M   'P 1'
#
loop_
_entity.id
_entity.type
_entity.pdbx_description
1 polymer ?
#
loop_
_entity_poly.entity_id
_entity_poly.type
_entity_poly.pdbx_seq_one_letter_code
_entity_poly.pdbx_strand_id
1 'polypeptide(L)'
;MFQFCLFLVLLTLGRINSALGSNHESDAAENREGSGGLPVCRENAICAFLQQNAIDSKVTPLPTCTCSGGNTCSESWNEDGKSLTMGSKQFKFCSNVPESVKHNCDAEEKAFTAIFEEDKETKKHLAYYGFLHCICPEDSDYVEIDKPEKEEGDKLIRTENFRCEKLKTCGANDRCHSLAIGGDRQIVYRECNCPEGKQCPFDPESAYDTEHKVTTTDYTTYLMRCQ
;
A
#
# COMPACT_ATOMS: atom_id res chain seq x y z
N MET A 1 55.84 -19.16 -10.93
CA MET A 1 55.16 -18.98 -12.23
C MET A 1 53.66 -18.92 -11.93
N PHE A 2 53.02 -17.80 -12.29
CA PHE A 2 51.59 -17.48 -12.16
C PHE A 2 51.00 -17.25 -10.75
N GLN A 3 51.23 -16.01 -10.32
CA GLN A 3 50.40 -15.09 -9.54
C GLN A 3 48.95 -15.54 -9.27
N PHE A 4 48.67 -15.74 -7.99
CA PHE A 4 47.38 -16.12 -7.42
C PHE A 4 46.30 -15.06 -7.69
N CYS A 5 45.12 -15.56 -8.10
CA CYS A 5 43.86 -14.85 -8.24
C CYS A 5 43.47 -14.15 -6.92
N LEU A 6 43.44 -12.82 -6.92
CA LEU A 6 42.97 -12.01 -5.81
C LEU A 6 41.49 -11.67 -6.03
N PHE A 7 40.63 -12.32 -5.24
CA PHE A 7 39.38 -11.84 -4.61
C PHE A 7 38.63 -10.68 -5.31
N LEU A 8 37.44 -10.86 -5.90
CA LEU A 8 36.16 -11.29 -5.29
C LEU A 8 35.68 -10.34 -4.17
N VAL A 9 35.44 -9.05 -4.48
CA VAL A 9 34.48 -8.16 -3.80
C VAL A 9 34.10 -7.09 -4.84
N LEU A 10 32.90 -7.04 -5.39
CA LEU A 10 31.84 -6.14 -4.93
C LEU A 10 30.57 -6.53 -5.71
N LEU A 11 29.96 -7.67 -5.38
CA LEU A 11 28.53 -7.80 -5.55
C LEU A 11 27.92 -6.87 -4.49
N THR A 12 27.78 -5.60 -4.83
CA THR A 12 26.83 -4.73 -4.14
C THR A 12 25.48 -5.40 -4.34
N LEU A 13 25.09 -6.21 -3.35
CA LEU A 13 23.72 -6.59 -3.10
C LEU A 13 22.96 -5.28 -2.93
N GLY A 14 22.51 -4.72 -4.06
CA GLY A 14 21.55 -3.65 -4.08
C GLY A 14 20.38 -4.16 -3.26
N ARG A 15 20.18 -3.52 -2.10
CA ARG A 15 19.02 -3.76 -1.26
C ARG A 15 17.82 -3.34 -2.09
N ILE A 16 17.13 -4.33 -2.67
CA ILE A 16 15.83 -4.15 -3.29
C ILE A 16 14.88 -3.91 -2.12
N ASN A 17 14.65 -2.64 -1.77
CA ASN A 17 13.65 -2.26 -0.79
C ASN A 17 12.27 -2.49 -1.44
N SER A 18 11.49 -3.42 -0.89
CA SER A 18 10.16 -3.79 -1.37
C SER A 18 9.23 -2.56 -1.36
N ALA A 19 8.78 -2.15 -2.55
CA ALA A 19 8.21 -0.82 -2.82
C ALA A 19 6.70 -0.66 -2.53
N LEU A 20 6.05 -1.49 -1.70
CA LEU A 20 4.72 -1.11 -1.12
C LEU A 20 4.71 -0.81 0.37
N GLY A 21 5.75 -1.17 1.11
CA GLY A 21 5.62 -1.18 2.57
C GLY A 21 5.92 0.13 3.29
N SER A 22 6.30 1.24 2.63
CA SER A 22 6.51 2.48 3.40
C SER A 22 6.35 3.78 2.64
N ASN A 23 6.85 3.86 1.40
CA ASN A 23 6.89 5.15 0.71
C ASN A 23 5.69 5.33 -0.23
N HIS A 24 5.26 4.26 -0.90
CA HIS A 24 4.30 4.39 -2.00
C HIS A 24 2.83 4.28 -1.59
N GLU A 25 2.50 3.46 -0.60
CA GLU A 25 1.14 3.45 -0.05
C GLU A 25 0.93 4.68 0.87
N SER A 26 2.00 5.20 1.48
CA SER A 26 1.99 6.53 2.09
C SER A 26 1.71 7.57 1.01
N ASP A 27 2.50 7.65 -0.07
CA ASP A 27 2.22 8.54 -1.21
C ASP A 27 0.81 8.32 -1.80
N ALA A 28 0.26 7.10 -1.78
CA ALA A 28 -1.08 6.80 -2.28
C ALA A 28 -2.19 7.28 -1.34
N ALA A 29 -2.09 7.02 -0.03
CA ALA A 29 -2.99 7.61 0.95
C ALA A 29 -2.87 9.14 0.98
N GLU A 30 -1.65 9.64 0.80
CA GLU A 30 -1.24 11.06 0.82
C GLU A 30 -1.64 11.84 -0.44
N ASN A 31 -1.74 11.22 -1.61
CA ASN A 31 -2.08 11.90 -2.86
C ASN A 31 -3.56 11.76 -3.27
N ARG A 32 -4.32 10.82 -2.68
CA ARG A 32 -5.73 10.54 -3.05
C ARG A 32 -6.64 11.76 -2.95
N GLU A 33 -6.37 12.69 -2.04
CA GLU A 33 -7.14 13.93 -1.84
C GLU A 33 -6.52 15.13 -2.57
N GLY A 34 -6.41 15.03 -3.90
CA GLY A 34 -6.18 16.21 -4.72
C GLY A 34 -7.30 17.26 -4.51
N SER A 35 -7.00 18.54 -4.68
CA SER A 35 -7.93 19.65 -4.40
C SER A 35 -9.25 19.69 -5.22
N GLY A 36 -9.47 18.71 -6.09
CA GLY A 36 -10.68 18.57 -6.92
C GLY A 36 -11.72 17.58 -6.36
N GLY A 37 -11.47 16.95 -5.20
CA GLY A 37 -12.28 15.84 -4.72
C GLY A 37 -11.92 14.51 -5.40
N LEU A 38 -12.59 13.44 -4.99
CA LEU A 38 -12.33 12.09 -5.50
C LEU A 38 -12.87 11.91 -6.93
N PRO A 39 -12.15 11.16 -7.80
CA PRO A 39 -12.63 10.86 -9.15
C PRO A 39 -13.83 9.92 -9.13
N VAL A 40 -14.56 9.79 -10.24
CA VAL A 40 -15.60 8.76 -10.38
C VAL A 40 -14.94 7.38 -10.56
N CYS A 41 -15.41 6.37 -9.82
CA CYS A 41 -14.85 5.03 -9.90
C CYS A 41 -14.96 4.43 -11.31
N ARG A 42 -13.89 3.78 -11.74
CA ARG A 42 -13.89 2.89 -12.90
C ARG A 42 -14.60 1.58 -12.57
N GLU A 43 -14.99 0.86 -13.60
CA GLU A 43 -15.55 -0.49 -13.44
C GLU A 43 -14.58 -1.39 -12.67
N ASN A 44 -15.09 -2.14 -11.69
CA ASN A 44 -14.32 -3.05 -10.81
C ASN A 44 -13.23 -2.40 -9.95
N ALA A 45 -13.07 -1.08 -9.96
CA ALA A 45 -12.16 -0.40 -9.04
C ALA A 45 -12.70 -0.45 -7.60
N ILE A 46 -11.79 -0.53 -6.63
CA ILE A 46 -12.14 -0.28 -5.22
C ILE A 46 -12.52 1.19 -5.07
N CYS A 47 -13.57 1.46 -4.30
CA CYS A 47 -14.05 2.80 -3.98
C CYS A 47 -13.54 3.32 -2.62
N ALA A 48 -13.14 2.41 -1.75
CA ALA A 48 -12.42 2.73 -0.53
C ALA A 48 -11.55 1.55 -0.08
N PHE A 49 -10.51 1.87 0.66
CA PHE A 49 -9.72 0.93 1.44
C PHE A 49 -9.92 1.23 2.92
N LEU A 50 -10.20 0.22 3.72
CA LEU A 50 -10.34 0.35 5.16
C LEU A 50 -9.22 -0.45 5.84
N GLN A 51 -8.63 0.11 6.90
CA GLN A 51 -7.70 -0.62 7.75
C GLN A 51 -8.14 -0.55 9.20
N GLN A 52 -8.24 -1.70 9.86
CA GLN A 52 -8.42 -1.77 11.30
C GLN A 52 -7.07 -1.56 12.00
N ASN A 53 -6.98 -0.50 12.80
CA ASN A 53 -5.75 -0.12 13.49
C ASN A 53 -5.51 -0.99 14.71
N ALA A 54 -4.29 -1.51 14.84
CA ALA A 54 -3.90 -2.28 16.02
C ALA A 54 -3.79 -1.43 17.30
N ILE A 55 -3.64 -0.11 17.18
CA ILE A 55 -3.44 0.83 18.31
C ILE A 55 -4.72 1.00 19.13
N ASP A 56 -5.82 1.35 18.46
CA ASP A 56 -7.07 1.74 19.11
C ASP A 56 -8.29 0.94 18.61
N SER A 57 -8.06 -0.08 17.78
CA SER A 57 -9.09 -0.92 17.14
C SER A 57 -10.07 -0.14 16.25
N LYS A 58 -9.84 1.15 15.99
CA LYS A 58 -10.67 1.92 15.07
C LYS A 58 -10.34 1.56 13.64
N VAL A 59 -11.27 1.87 12.75
CA VAL A 59 -11.10 1.67 11.32
C VAL A 59 -10.77 3.01 10.68
N THR A 60 -9.65 3.07 9.96
CA THR A 60 -9.31 4.22 9.12
C THR A 60 -9.86 3.99 7.71
N PRO A 61 -10.83 4.80 7.25
CA PRO A 61 -11.24 4.80 5.86
C PRO A 61 -10.29 5.64 5.00
N LEU A 62 -9.90 5.08 3.86
CA LEU A 62 -9.20 5.76 2.78
C LEU A 62 -10.05 5.67 1.51
N PRO A 63 -10.93 6.65 1.26
CA PRO A 63 -11.74 6.67 0.05
C PRO A 63 -10.85 6.94 -1.18
N THR A 64 -11.17 6.28 -2.30
CA THR A 64 -10.33 6.29 -3.52
C THR A 64 -11.06 6.92 -4.70
N CYS A 65 -12.37 6.74 -4.79
CA CYS A 65 -13.21 7.28 -5.84
C CYS A 65 -14.68 7.30 -5.40
N THR A 66 -15.51 8.12 -6.05
CA THR A 66 -16.95 8.18 -5.83
C THR A 66 -17.69 7.22 -6.76
N CYS A 67 -18.65 6.48 -6.20
CA CYS A 67 -19.51 5.60 -6.98
C CYS A 67 -20.52 6.38 -7.84
N SER A 68 -20.84 5.85 -9.02
CA SER A 68 -21.81 6.41 -9.95
C SER A 68 -23.18 5.70 -9.87
N GLY A 69 -24.18 6.26 -10.54
CA GLY A 69 -25.50 5.62 -10.67
C GLY A 69 -26.32 5.57 -9.36
N GLY A 70 -26.08 6.50 -8.43
CA GLY A 70 -26.76 6.54 -7.14
C GLY A 70 -26.25 5.53 -6.11
N ASN A 71 -25.25 4.71 -6.45
CA ASN A 71 -24.56 3.89 -5.48
C ASN A 71 -23.67 4.76 -4.58
N THR A 72 -23.52 4.36 -3.33
CA THR A 72 -22.60 4.97 -2.37
C THR A 72 -21.53 3.96 -1.99
N CYS A 73 -20.28 4.42 -1.84
CA CYS A 73 -19.24 3.60 -1.24
C CYS A 73 -19.44 3.57 0.28
N SER A 74 -19.51 2.38 0.87
CA SER A 74 -19.57 2.25 2.34
C SER A 74 -18.18 2.45 2.93
N GLU A 75 -18.02 3.39 3.85
CA GLU A 75 -16.77 3.61 4.60
C GLU A 75 -16.77 2.94 5.98
N SER A 76 -17.78 2.10 6.27
CA SER A 76 -17.87 1.34 7.52
C SER A 76 -17.45 -0.10 7.30
N TRP A 77 -16.81 -0.69 8.33
CA TRP A 77 -16.41 -2.08 8.29
C TRP A 77 -17.63 -3.00 8.39
N ASN A 78 -17.92 -3.75 7.32
CA ASN A 78 -19.08 -4.65 7.23
C ASN A 78 -18.91 -5.68 6.09
N GLU A 79 -19.71 -6.74 6.12
CA GLU A 79 -19.78 -7.77 5.07
C GLU A 79 -21.08 -7.60 4.27
N ASP A 80 -21.12 -6.58 3.41
CA ASP A 80 -22.30 -6.18 2.64
C ASP A 80 -22.37 -6.78 1.24
N GLY A 81 -21.48 -7.72 0.90
CA GLY A 81 -21.32 -8.31 -0.44
C GLY A 81 -20.61 -7.38 -1.45
N LYS A 82 -20.33 -6.13 -1.07
CA LYS A 82 -19.51 -5.15 -1.80
C LYS A 82 -18.16 -4.93 -1.12
N SER A 83 -17.81 -5.82 -0.19
CA SER A 83 -16.63 -5.74 0.64
C SER A 83 -15.84 -7.03 0.53
N LEU A 84 -14.51 -6.90 0.50
CA LEU A 84 -13.59 -8.02 0.56
C LEU A 84 -12.62 -7.80 1.73
N THR A 85 -12.70 -8.66 2.74
CA THR A 85 -11.87 -8.59 3.94
C THR A 85 -10.64 -9.49 3.80
N MET A 86 -9.47 -8.95 4.15
CA MET A 86 -8.18 -9.62 4.11
C MET A 86 -7.38 -9.23 5.37
N GLY A 87 -7.47 -10.05 6.42
CA GLY A 87 -6.88 -9.74 7.72
C GLY A 87 -7.44 -8.42 8.29
N SER A 88 -6.55 -7.46 8.58
CA SER A 88 -6.91 -6.12 9.08
C SER A 88 -7.28 -5.13 7.98
N LYS A 89 -7.31 -5.54 6.72
CA LYS A 89 -7.64 -4.71 5.55
C LYS A 89 -9.03 -5.10 5.03
N GLN A 90 -9.83 -4.13 4.60
CA GLN A 90 -11.08 -4.38 3.89
C GLN A 90 -11.18 -3.46 2.67
N PHE A 91 -11.45 -4.05 1.52
CA PHE A 91 -11.59 -3.34 0.25
C PHE A 91 -13.07 -3.19 -0.08
N LYS A 92 -13.48 -1.97 -0.42
CA LYS A 92 -14.87 -1.62 -0.72
C LYS A 92 -15.04 -1.40 -2.21
N PHE A 93 -16.17 -1.85 -2.75
CA PHE A 93 -16.53 -1.73 -4.16
C PHE A 93 -17.88 -1.00 -4.31
N CYS A 94 -18.10 -0.35 -5.45
CA CYS A 94 -19.38 0.32 -5.71
C CYS A 94 -20.55 -0.67 -5.91
N SER A 95 -20.23 -1.84 -6.44
CA SER A 95 -21.10 -2.97 -6.71
C SER A 95 -20.62 -4.21 -5.97
N ASN A 96 -21.26 -5.37 -6.21
CA ASN A 96 -20.79 -6.63 -5.66
C ASN A 96 -19.32 -6.88 -6.02
N VAL A 97 -18.58 -7.51 -5.11
CA VAL A 97 -17.18 -7.90 -5.35
C VAL A 97 -17.10 -8.75 -6.64
N PRO A 98 -16.27 -8.40 -7.62
CA PRO A 98 -16.15 -9.16 -8.86
C PRO A 98 -15.76 -10.62 -8.59
N GLU A 99 -16.43 -11.57 -9.23
CA GLU A 99 -16.13 -13.00 -9.06
C GLU A 99 -14.70 -13.34 -9.47
N SER A 100 -14.13 -12.59 -10.42
CA SER A 100 -12.75 -12.75 -10.88
C SER A 100 -11.68 -12.49 -9.81
N VAL A 101 -12.04 -11.91 -8.66
CA VAL A 101 -11.12 -11.60 -7.56
C VAL A 101 -11.21 -12.64 -6.44
N LYS A 102 -12.25 -13.48 -6.42
CA LYS A 102 -12.58 -14.37 -5.30
C LYS A 102 -11.80 -15.70 -5.31
N HIS A 103 -10.55 -15.67 -5.74
CA HIS A 103 -9.62 -16.79 -5.66
C HIS A 103 -8.34 -16.36 -4.96
N ASN A 104 -7.60 -17.32 -4.41
CA ASN A 104 -6.27 -17.04 -3.86
C ASN A 104 -5.30 -16.84 -5.02
N CYS A 105 -4.41 -15.86 -4.90
CA CYS A 105 -3.40 -15.58 -5.91
C CYS A 105 -2.43 -16.75 -6.08
N ASP A 106 -2.06 -17.03 -7.34
CA ASP A 106 -0.87 -17.82 -7.64
C ASP A 106 0.41 -17.02 -7.38
N ALA A 107 1.56 -17.70 -7.20
CA ALA A 107 2.82 -17.08 -6.77
C ALA A 107 3.35 -15.96 -7.70
N GLU A 108 3.06 -16.04 -9.01
CA GLU A 108 3.50 -15.06 -10.02
C GLU A 108 2.32 -14.25 -10.58
N GLU A 109 1.12 -14.44 -10.05
CA GLU A 109 -0.05 -13.69 -10.48
C GLU A 109 0.00 -12.27 -9.93
N LYS A 110 -0.48 -11.32 -10.74
CA LYS A 110 -0.70 -9.96 -10.28
C LYS A 110 -1.88 -9.96 -9.32
N ALA A 111 -1.67 -9.47 -8.10
CA ALA A 111 -2.67 -9.40 -7.05
C ALA A 111 -3.40 -8.06 -6.99
N PHE A 112 -2.67 -6.97 -7.26
CA PHE A 112 -3.22 -5.61 -7.20
C PHE A 112 -2.61 -4.73 -8.29
N THR A 113 -3.39 -3.79 -8.80
CA THR A 113 -2.91 -2.70 -9.66
C THR A 113 -3.37 -1.37 -9.08
N ALA A 114 -2.43 -0.45 -8.87
CA ALA A 114 -2.73 0.95 -8.62
C ALA A 114 -2.47 1.78 -9.88
N ILE A 115 -3.40 2.67 -10.23
CA ILE A 115 -3.24 3.62 -11.32
C ILE A 115 -3.31 5.02 -10.73
N PHE A 116 -2.26 5.79 -10.96
CA PHE A 116 -2.16 7.20 -10.62
C PHE A 116 -2.22 8.02 -11.89
N GLU A 117 -3.09 9.03 -11.89
CA GLU A 117 -3.13 10.04 -12.93
C GLU A 117 -2.68 11.36 -12.32
N GLU A 118 -1.67 11.97 -12.94
CA GLU A 118 -1.12 13.24 -12.55
C GLU A 118 -1.15 14.20 -13.74
N ASP A 119 -1.40 15.47 -13.49
CA ASP A 119 -1.25 16.52 -14.49
C ASP A 119 0.23 16.68 -14.83
N LYS A 120 0.59 16.59 -16.11
CA LYS A 120 2.00 16.56 -16.54
C LYS A 120 2.76 17.83 -16.20
N GLU A 121 2.09 18.98 -16.29
CA GLU A 121 2.72 20.30 -16.16
C GLU A 121 2.81 20.70 -14.69
N THR A 122 1.70 20.61 -13.97
CA THR A 122 1.59 21.05 -12.57
C THR A 122 1.99 19.97 -11.57
N LYS A 123 2.14 18.71 -12.01
CA LYS A 123 2.36 17.52 -11.16
C LYS A 123 1.26 17.29 -10.13
N LYS A 124 0.10 17.92 -10.34
CA LYS A 124 -1.04 17.77 -9.45
C LYS A 124 -1.64 16.37 -9.63
N HIS A 125 -1.88 15.67 -8.53
CA HIS A 125 -2.64 14.43 -8.56
C HIS A 125 -4.08 14.68 -9.02
N LEU A 126 -4.53 13.91 -10.01
CA LEU A 126 -5.86 14.00 -10.62
C LEU A 126 -6.76 12.84 -10.18
N ALA A 127 -6.23 11.62 -10.16
CA ALA A 127 -7.03 10.44 -9.83
C ALA A 127 -6.17 9.27 -9.35
N TYR A 128 -6.74 8.46 -8.47
CA TYR A 128 -6.21 7.19 -8.03
C TYR A 128 -7.27 6.10 -8.24
N TYR A 129 -6.86 4.95 -8.78
CA TYR A 129 -7.71 3.78 -8.90
C TYR A 129 -6.96 2.53 -8.45
N GLY A 130 -7.58 1.75 -7.57
CA GLY A 130 -7.07 0.45 -7.13
C GLY A 130 -7.90 -0.69 -7.71
N PHE A 131 -7.25 -1.74 -8.20
CA PHE A 131 -7.89 -2.93 -8.76
C PHE A 131 -7.29 -4.16 -8.10
N LEU A 132 -8.12 -4.92 -7.39
CA LEU A 132 -7.77 -6.25 -6.95
C LEU A 132 -7.98 -7.24 -8.10
N HIS A 133 -7.08 -8.22 -8.18
CA HIS A 133 -7.13 -9.29 -9.17
C HIS A 133 -7.29 -10.66 -8.52
N CYS A 134 -6.83 -10.81 -7.27
CA CYS A 134 -6.96 -12.04 -6.48
C CYS A 134 -6.70 -11.74 -4.99
N ILE A 135 -6.87 -12.74 -4.12
CA ILE A 135 -6.70 -12.64 -2.66
C ILE A 135 -5.29 -13.13 -2.26
N CYS A 136 -4.51 -12.24 -1.66
CA CYS A 136 -3.26 -12.62 -1.00
C CYS A 136 -3.50 -13.39 0.30
N PRO A 137 -2.65 -14.38 0.63
CA PRO A 137 -2.62 -15.01 1.96
C PRO A 137 -2.39 -13.99 3.08
N GLU A 138 -2.90 -14.26 4.29
CA GLU A 138 -2.80 -13.35 5.45
C GLU A 138 -1.36 -13.06 5.91
N ASP A 139 -0.42 -13.98 5.63
CA ASP A 139 1.00 -13.84 5.94
C ASP A 139 1.83 -13.24 4.80
N SER A 140 1.16 -12.77 3.75
CA SER A 140 1.75 -12.10 2.60
C SER A 140 1.46 -10.60 2.62
N ASP A 141 2.26 -9.86 1.87
CA ASP A 141 1.97 -8.48 1.52
C ASP A 141 2.09 -8.28 0.01
N TYR A 142 1.66 -7.11 -0.45
CA TYR A 142 1.82 -6.71 -1.84
C TYR A 142 3.27 -6.28 -2.08
N VAL A 143 3.90 -6.80 -3.14
CA VAL A 143 5.27 -6.41 -3.58
C VAL A 143 5.22 -5.90 -5.02
N GLU A 144 5.86 -4.76 -5.27
CA GLU A 144 5.91 -4.11 -6.60
C GLU A 144 6.75 -4.97 -7.54
N ILE A 145 6.13 -5.34 -8.67
CA ILE A 145 6.77 -6.11 -9.72
C ILE A 145 7.25 -5.17 -10.82
N ASP A 146 6.41 -4.22 -11.19
CA ASP A 146 6.70 -3.23 -12.22
C ASP A 146 5.94 -1.92 -11.98
N LYS A 147 6.40 -0.89 -12.69
CA LYS A 147 5.88 0.46 -12.58
C LYS A 147 5.89 1.19 -13.93
N PRO A 148 5.14 0.72 -14.94
CA PRO A 148 5.09 1.39 -16.22
C PRO A 148 4.46 2.79 -16.10
N GLU A 149 5.06 3.73 -16.81
CA GLU A 149 4.56 5.08 -16.99
C GLU A 149 4.25 5.34 -18.45
N LYS A 150 3.17 6.08 -18.71
CA LYS A 150 2.81 6.54 -20.04
C LYS A 150 2.24 7.96 -20.00
N GLU A 151 2.42 8.69 -21.08
CA GLU A 151 1.79 10.00 -21.27
C GLU A 151 0.53 9.85 -22.13
N GLU A 152 -0.57 10.47 -21.70
CA GLU A 152 -1.83 10.48 -22.43
C GLU A 152 -2.41 11.90 -22.41
N GLY A 153 -2.18 12.66 -23.48
CA GLY A 153 -2.53 14.08 -23.55
C GLY A 153 -1.72 14.90 -22.53
N ASP A 154 -2.44 15.59 -21.65
CA ASP A 154 -1.93 16.40 -20.53
C ASP A 154 -1.67 15.59 -19.25
N LYS A 155 -1.87 14.26 -19.28
CA LYS A 155 -1.72 13.39 -18.11
C LYS A 155 -0.47 12.51 -18.18
N LEU A 156 0.18 12.38 -17.03
CA LEU A 156 1.13 11.31 -16.75
C LEU A 156 0.37 10.21 -16.01
N ILE A 157 0.38 9.01 -16.57
CA ILE A 157 -0.30 7.85 -15.99
C ILE A 157 0.77 6.88 -15.53
N ARG A 158 0.85 6.68 -14.21
CA ARG A 158 1.72 5.70 -13.57
C ARG A 158 0.87 4.52 -13.14
N THR A 159 1.24 3.32 -13.60
CA THR A 159 0.59 2.08 -13.18
C THR A 159 1.59 1.29 -12.36
N GLU A 160 1.20 0.94 -11.14
CA GLU A 160 2.01 0.11 -10.24
C GLU A 160 1.33 -1.25 -10.14
N ASN A 161 2.07 -2.31 -10.41
CA ASN A 161 1.56 -3.67 -10.37
C ASN A 161 2.24 -4.47 -9.26
N PHE A 162 1.42 -5.24 -8.58
CA PHE A 162 1.80 -5.89 -7.34
C PHE A 162 1.44 -7.36 -7.36
N ARG A 163 2.28 -8.21 -6.77
CA ARG A 163 1.97 -9.63 -6.46
C ARG A 163 1.97 -9.85 -4.96
N CYS A 164 1.44 -10.99 -4.55
CA CYS A 164 1.57 -11.43 -3.18
C CYS A 164 2.96 -12.01 -2.95
N GLU A 165 3.66 -11.55 -1.92
CA GLU A 165 4.87 -12.18 -1.45
C GLU A 165 4.79 -12.38 0.05
N LYS A 166 5.19 -13.57 0.49
CA LYS A 166 5.20 -13.90 1.92
C LYS A 166 6.16 -12.94 2.65
N LEU A 167 5.70 -12.39 3.77
CA LEU A 167 6.53 -11.52 4.58
C LEU A 167 7.73 -12.28 5.14
N LYS A 168 8.94 -11.82 4.81
CA LYS A 168 10.19 -12.34 5.38
C LYS A 168 10.24 -12.12 6.89
N THR A 169 11.15 -12.82 7.57
CA THR A 169 11.51 -12.48 8.95
C THR A 169 12.44 -11.27 8.98
N CYS A 170 12.19 -10.33 9.88
CA CYS A 170 12.99 -9.12 10.04
C CYS A 170 14.41 -9.44 10.53
N GLY A 171 15.41 -8.84 9.89
CA GLY A 171 16.75 -8.73 10.45
C GLY A 171 16.83 -7.75 11.63
N ALA A 172 17.97 -7.71 12.31
CA ALA A 172 18.17 -6.88 13.52
C ALA A 172 18.00 -5.37 13.28
N ASN A 173 18.19 -4.90 12.03
CA ASN A 173 18.06 -3.49 11.65
C ASN A 173 16.91 -3.25 10.67
N ASP A 174 16.12 -4.29 10.35
CA ASP A 174 15.01 -4.17 9.42
C ASP A 174 13.84 -3.46 10.10
N ARG A 175 13.14 -2.62 9.34
CA ARG A 175 11.86 -2.06 9.76
C ARG A 175 10.82 -3.16 9.76
N CYS A 176 10.05 -3.30 10.83
CA CYS A 176 8.97 -4.30 10.89
C CYS A 176 7.66 -3.73 10.35
N HIS A 177 7.38 -2.46 10.61
CA HIS A 177 6.37 -1.68 9.90
C HIS A 177 6.70 -0.19 9.92
N SER A 178 5.96 0.55 9.11
CA SER A 178 5.86 2.01 9.16
C SER A 178 4.45 2.40 9.60
N LEU A 179 4.34 3.33 10.55
CA LEU A 179 3.07 3.84 11.07
C LEU A 179 2.91 5.30 10.64
N ALA A 180 2.03 5.57 9.67
CA ALA A 180 1.71 6.93 9.23
C ALA A 180 0.52 7.46 10.03
N ILE A 181 0.70 8.60 10.71
CA ILE A 181 -0.34 9.27 11.49
C ILE A 181 -0.51 10.70 10.99
N GLY A 182 -1.73 11.09 10.67
CA GLY A 182 -2.08 12.44 10.22
C GLY A 182 -3.55 12.74 10.46
N GLY A 183 -3.84 13.84 11.14
CA GLY A 183 -5.21 14.18 11.54
C GLY A 183 -5.86 13.08 12.39
N ASP A 184 -6.96 12.52 11.89
CA ASP A 184 -7.69 11.39 12.47
C ASP A 184 -7.33 10.03 11.83
N ARG A 185 -6.39 10.01 10.88
CA ARG A 185 -5.99 8.82 10.13
C ARG A 185 -4.72 8.22 10.68
N GLN A 186 -4.74 6.90 10.79
CA GLN A 186 -3.60 6.08 11.14
C GLN A 186 -3.55 4.93 10.14
N ILE A 187 -2.39 4.68 9.54
CA ILE A 187 -2.19 3.57 8.62
C ILE A 187 -0.88 2.87 8.96
N VAL A 188 -0.92 1.55 8.99
CA VAL A 188 0.21 0.66 9.24
C VAL A 188 0.58 -0.05 7.96
N TYR A 189 1.86 0.05 7.60
CA TYR A 189 2.46 -0.63 6.47
C TYR A 189 3.46 -1.66 6.98
N ARG A 190 3.10 -2.95 6.89
CA ARG A 190 3.95 -4.04 7.39
C ARG A 190 5.05 -4.34 6.39
N GLU A 191 6.28 -4.48 6.87
CA GLU A 191 7.45 -4.71 5.99
C GLU A 191 8.04 -6.12 6.20
N CYS A 192 7.92 -6.67 7.41
CA CYS A 192 8.36 -8.03 7.72
C CYS A 192 7.74 -8.57 9.03
N ASN A 193 7.96 -9.85 9.28
CA ASN A 193 7.58 -10.56 10.49
C ASN A 193 8.68 -10.48 11.54
N CYS A 194 8.36 -10.04 12.75
CA CYS A 194 9.33 -10.11 13.84
C CYS A 194 9.70 -11.56 14.16
N PRO A 195 10.98 -11.82 14.51
CA PRO A 195 11.40 -13.14 14.94
C PRO A 195 10.70 -13.53 16.25
N GLU A 196 10.75 -14.82 16.58
CA GLU A 196 10.13 -15.35 17.80
C GLU A 196 10.62 -14.61 19.05
N GLY A 197 9.67 -14.29 19.94
CA GLY A 197 9.95 -13.54 21.18
C GLY A 197 10.14 -12.03 21.01
N LYS A 198 10.06 -11.51 19.78
CA LYS A 198 10.08 -10.07 19.48
C LYS A 198 8.72 -9.58 19.00
N GLN A 199 8.44 -8.31 19.24
CA GLN A 199 7.22 -7.65 18.76
C GLN A 199 7.54 -6.36 18.02
N CYS A 200 6.70 -6.03 17.05
CA CYS A 200 6.76 -4.73 16.38
C CYS A 200 5.90 -3.74 17.18
N PRO A 201 6.47 -2.68 17.77
CA PRO A 201 5.70 -1.75 18.58
C PRO A 201 4.78 -0.91 17.71
N PHE A 202 3.62 -0.56 18.26
CA PHE A 202 2.67 0.37 17.64
C PHE A 202 2.65 1.75 18.31
N ASP A 203 3.35 1.90 19.44
CA ASP A 203 3.50 3.18 20.13
C ASP A 203 4.51 4.07 19.40
N PRO A 204 4.11 5.24 18.89
CA PRO A 204 5.00 6.21 18.24
C PRO A 204 6.24 6.58 19.07
N GLU A 205 6.16 6.56 20.41
CA GLU A 205 7.31 6.86 21.28
C GLU A 205 8.40 5.77 21.23
N SER A 206 8.04 4.56 20.76
CA SER A 206 8.97 3.45 20.54
C SER A 206 9.61 3.45 19.15
N ALA A 207 9.32 4.46 18.31
CA ALA A 207 9.90 4.57 16.98
C ALA A 207 11.42 4.76 17.07
N TYR A 208 12.17 4.05 16.23
CA TYR A 208 13.62 4.24 16.16
C TYR A 208 14.00 5.44 15.29
N ASP A 209 13.09 5.85 14.40
CA ASP A 209 13.24 6.99 13.51
C ASP A 209 11.86 7.55 13.15
N THR A 210 11.81 8.81 12.75
CA THR A 210 10.56 9.52 12.43
C THR A 210 10.78 10.43 11.24
N GLU A 211 9.91 10.30 10.25
CA GLU A 211 9.93 11.10 9.03
C GLU A 211 8.67 11.98 8.98
N HIS A 212 8.84 13.30 8.87
CA HIS A 212 7.73 14.21 8.63
C HIS A 212 7.56 14.41 7.13
N LYS A 213 6.38 14.07 6.61
CA LYS A 213 6.02 14.28 5.21
C LYS A 213 4.87 15.27 5.13
N VAL A 214 5.13 16.40 4.47
CA VAL A 214 4.11 17.41 4.15
C VAL A 214 3.62 17.13 2.73
N THR A 215 2.41 16.57 2.61
CA THR A 215 1.75 16.30 1.32
C THR A 215 0.44 17.09 1.21
N THR A 216 -0.71 16.44 0.96
CA THR A 216 -2.04 17.07 1.04
C THR A 216 -2.55 17.15 2.47
N THR A 217 -2.11 16.22 3.33
CA THR A 217 -2.34 16.20 4.77
C THR A 217 -0.98 16.04 5.44
N ASP A 218 -0.75 16.72 6.56
CA ASP A 218 0.48 16.52 7.34
C ASP A 218 0.46 15.13 7.96
N TYR A 219 1.36 14.26 7.49
CA TYR A 219 1.59 12.95 8.08
C TYR A 219 2.96 12.91 8.75
N THR A 220 3.00 12.29 9.92
CA THR A 220 4.24 11.84 10.54
C THR A 220 4.32 10.33 10.41
N THR A 221 5.38 9.84 9.80
CA THR A 221 5.65 8.42 9.64
C THR A 221 6.65 7.98 10.69
N TYR A 222 6.24 7.04 11.53
CA TYR A 222 7.05 6.44 12.58
C TYR A 222 7.59 5.10 12.09
N LEU A 223 8.92 4.97 12.05
CA LEU A 223 9.59 3.76 11.59
C LEU A 223 9.86 2.86 12.78
N MET A 224 9.36 1.63 12.72
CA MET A 224 9.40 0.70 13.85
C MET A 224 10.32 -0.48 13.59
N ARG A 225 10.95 -0.98 14.65
CA ARG A 225 11.79 -2.18 14.63
C ARG A 225 11.27 -3.20 15.63
N CYS A 226 11.58 -4.46 15.38
CA CYS A 226 11.28 -5.52 16.32
C CYS A 226 12.07 -5.31 17.62
N GLN A 227 11.37 -5.33 18.76
CA GLN A 227 11.96 -5.18 20.09
C GLN A 227 11.59 -6.32 21.04
#